data_AF-A0A839LR54-F1
#
_entry.id   AF-A0A839LR54-F1
#
_cell.length_a   1.000
_cell.length_b   1.000
_cell.length_c   1.000
_cell.angle_alpha   90.00
_cell.angle_beta   90.00
_cell.angle_gamma   90.00
#
_symmetry.space_group_name_H-M   'P 1'
#
loop_
_entity.id
_entity.type
_entity.pdbx_description
1 polymer ?
#
loop_
_entity_poly.entity_id
_entity_poly.type
_entity_poly.pdbx_seq_one_letter_code
_entity_poly.pdbx_strand_id
1 'polypeptide(L)'
;MREMMNRSPLGGVLFIALLCVACTKQWMLEIVRWDSETGPVFCFANGNQCGDRGLQIHFITVSQVDAAGDQLRVMWQLQNIDDAKGQSTLTKLAYGVVPDGWVQLIGAKDLQANKYYSVNDSYYFTRDVAFGYKVFSRKEFFDLNSRGK
;
A
#
# COMPACT_ATOMS: atom_id res chain seq x y z
N MET A 1 68.77 16.68 2.26
CA MET A 1 69.51 15.73 3.11
C MET A 1 68.77 15.56 4.43
N ARG A 2 68.57 14.30 4.85
CA ARG A 2 67.87 13.80 6.06
C ARG A 2 66.34 13.92 5.97
N GLU A 3 65.64 12.83 5.65
CA GLU A 3 65.23 11.75 6.59
C GLU A 3 64.55 12.31 7.84
N MET A 4 63.26 11.98 8.01
CA MET A 4 62.83 11.06 9.06
C MET A 4 61.33 10.74 8.90
N MET A 5 61.05 9.53 8.42
CA MET A 5 59.85 8.78 8.77
C MET A 5 59.90 8.45 10.27
N ASN A 6 58.80 8.62 11.02
CA ASN A 6 58.60 7.78 12.21
C ASN A 6 57.13 7.66 12.65
N ARG A 7 56.59 6.46 12.39
CA ARG A 7 55.73 5.60 13.22
C ARG A 7 54.36 6.10 13.73
N SER A 8 53.34 5.46 13.16
CA SER A 8 52.04 5.12 13.76
C SER A 8 52.20 4.24 15.03
N PRO A 9 51.19 4.19 15.92
CA PRO A 9 50.18 3.12 15.85
C PRO A 9 48.74 3.67 16.08
N LEU A 10 47.76 3.28 15.26
CA LEU A 10 46.84 2.17 15.55
C LEU A 10 46.25 2.22 16.97
N GLY A 11 45.00 2.67 17.10
CA GLY A 11 44.25 2.44 18.33
C GLY A 11 42.96 3.26 18.45
N GLY A 12 41.86 2.75 17.89
CA GLY A 12 40.52 3.06 18.40
C GLY A 12 39.68 4.06 17.63
N VAL A 13 39.55 3.92 16.31
CA VAL A 13 38.32 4.40 15.64
C VAL A 13 37.23 3.39 16.00
N LEU A 14 36.52 3.66 17.09
CA LEU A 14 35.35 2.91 17.53
C LEU A 14 34.22 3.17 16.52
N PHE A 15 34.20 2.41 15.43
CA PHE A 15 33.06 2.28 14.52
C PHE A 15 31.93 1.56 15.27
N ILE A 16 31.20 2.29 16.13
CA ILE A 16 29.88 1.85 16.58
C ILE A 16 28.96 2.04 15.37
N ALA A 17 28.93 1.01 14.51
CA ALA A 17 27.84 0.80 13.58
C ALA A 17 26.60 0.48 14.42
N LEU A 18 25.92 1.53 14.89
CA LEU A 18 24.53 1.42 15.32
C LEU A 18 23.77 0.98 14.07
N LEU A 19 23.57 -0.33 13.96
CA LEU A 19 22.49 -0.96 13.21
C LEU A 19 21.19 -0.39 13.79
N CYS A 20 20.84 0.83 13.38
CA CYS A 20 19.47 1.29 13.33
C CYS A 20 18.78 0.34 12.35
N VAL A 21 18.36 -0.81 12.86
CA VAL A 21 17.28 -1.61 12.29
C VAL A 21 16.10 -0.66 12.30
N ALA A 22 16.02 0.14 11.24
CA ALA A 22 14.84 0.88 10.89
C ALA A 22 13.78 -0.20 10.73
N CYS A 23 13.02 -0.43 11.80
CA CYS A 23 11.80 -1.18 11.75
C CYS A 23 10.87 -0.32 10.89
N THR A 24 11.02 -0.42 9.57
CA THR A 24 10.14 0.18 8.60
C THR A 24 8.77 -0.35 8.96
N LYS A 25 7.94 0.51 9.56
CA LYS A 25 6.54 0.18 9.85
C LYS A 25 5.90 -0.20 8.53
N GLN A 26 5.81 -1.50 8.28
CA GLN A 26 5.27 -2.03 7.06
C GLN A 26 3.75 -1.96 7.22
N TRP A 27 3.15 -1.03 6.50
CA TRP A 27 1.71 -1.02 6.35
C TRP A 27 1.32 -2.09 5.33
N MET A 28 0.23 -2.78 5.61
CA MET A 28 -0.30 -3.86 4.78
C MET A 28 -1.71 -3.49 4.35
N LEU A 29 -2.03 -3.81 3.10
CA LEU A 29 -3.39 -3.85 2.59
C LEU A 29 -3.68 -5.26 2.07
N GLU A 30 -4.78 -5.82 2.54
CA GLU A 30 -5.29 -7.12 2.11
C GLU A 30 -6.74 -6.96 1.68
N ILE A 31 -7.17 -7.69 0.67
CA ILE A 31 -8.60 -7.88 0.39
C ILE A 31 -9.02 -9.12 1.17
N VAL A 32 -9.81 -8.96 2.23
CA VAL A 32 -10.17 -10.06 3.16
C VAL A 32 -11.48 -10.74 2.79
N ARG A 33 -12.25 -10.11 1.91
CA ARG A 33 -13.52 -10.65 1.39
C ARG A 33 -13.81 -10.01 0.04
N TRP A 34 -14.48 -10.77 -0.80
CA TRP A 34 -15.18 -10.24 -1.96
C TRP A 34 -16.64 -10.63 -1.89
N ASP A 35 -17.48 -9.65 -2.10
CA ASP A 35 -18.92 -9.82 -2.18
C ASP A 35 -19.36 -9.37 -3.58
N SER A 36 -20.14 -10.20 -4.26
CA SER A 36 -20.52 -9.94 -5.65
C SER A 36 -21.41 -8.70 -5.82
N GLU A 37 -22.08 -8.27 -4.75
CA GLU A 37 -22.98 -7.12 -4.73
C GLU A 37 -22.27 -5.84 -4.25
N THR A 38 -21.38 -5.96 -3.26
CA THR A 38 -20.73 -4.82 -2.59
C THR A 38 -19.25 -4.64 -2.94
N GLY A 39 -18.63 -5.60 -3.63
CA GLY A 39 -17.23 -5.54 -4.08
C GLY A 39 -16.21 -6.00 -3.04
N PRO A 40 -14.93 -5.60 -3.18
CA PRO A 40 -13.88 -6.01 -2.25
C PRO A 40 -14.03 -5.30 -0.90
N VAL A 41 -13.69 -6.02 0.18
CA VAL A 41 -13.46 -5.44 1.50
C VAL A 41 -11.97 -5.34 1.72
N PHE A 42 -11.46 -4.12 1.73
CA PHE A 42 -10.07 -3.82 2.06
C PHE A 42 -9.89 -3.89 3.58
N CYS A 43 -8.76 -4.43 3.98
CA CYS A 43 -8.28 -4.40 5.35
C CYS A 43 -6.92 -3.71 5.37
N PHE A 44 -6.76 -2.76 6.29
CA PHE A 44 -5.56 -1.96 6.47
C PHE A 44 -4.96 -2.30 7.83
N ALA A 45 -3.67 -2.61 7.85
CA ALA A 45 -2.95 -2.93 9.06
C ALA A 45 -1.58 -2.28 9.10
N ASN A 46 -1.15 -1.90 10.31
CA ASN A 46 0.23 -1.56 10.65
C ASN A 46 0.83 -2.78 11.34
N GLY A 47 1.32 -3.72 10.54
CA GLY A 47 1.66 -5.06 10.97
C GLY A 47 1.64 -6.06 9.81
N ASN A 48 1.70 -7.34 10.16
CA ASN A 48 1.89 -8.42 9.20
C ASN A 48 0.57 -9.14 8.92
N GLN A 49 -0.46 -8.86 9.71
CA GLN A 49 -1.74 -9.54 9.68
C GLN A 49 -2.90 -8.57 9.78
N CYS A 50 -3.99 -8.92 9.12
CA CYS A 50 -5.22 -8.17 9.20
C CYS A 50 -5.84 -8.23 10.59
N GLY A 51 -6.08 -7.05 11.17
CA GLY A 51 -6.62 -6.91 12.53
C GLY A 51 -5.57 -6.60 13.61
N ASP A 52 -4.28 -6.50 13.27
CA ASP A 52 -3.22 -6.10 14.21
C ASP A 52 -3.50 -4.72 14.83
N ARG A 53 -3.29 -3.66 14.03
CA ARG A 53 -3.62 -2.26 14.35
C ARG A 53 -3.98 -1.59 13.04
N GLY A 54 -5.11 -0.88 12.96
CA GLY A 54 -5.45 -0.20 11.70
C GLY A 54 -4.45 0.88 11.31
N LEU A 55 -4.66 1.47 10.14
CA LEU A 55 -3.79 2.49 9.59
C LEU A 55 -4.35 3.89 9.83
N GLN A 56 -3.49 4.83 10.22
CA GLN A 56 -3.81 6.25 10.08
C GLN A 56 -3.66 6.62 8.60
N ILE A 57 -4.79 6.92 7.97
CA ILE A 57 -4.86 7.22 6.54
C ILE A 57 -5.86 8.34 6.29
N HIS A 58 -5.44 9.30 5.48
CA HIS A 58 -6.22 10.51 5.20
C HIS A 58 -6.93 10.46 3.86
N PHE A 59 -6.49 9.58 2.95
CA PHE A 59 -7.07 9.44 1.63
C PHE A 59 -7.05 7.99 1.17
N ILE A 60 -8.11 7.59 0.46
CA ILE A 60 -8.18 6.31 -0.26
C ILE A 60 -8.59 6.62 -1.68
N THR A 61 -7.79 6.15 -2.63
CA THR A 61 -8.07 6.20 -4.05
C THR A 61 -7.99 4.80 -4.62
N VAL A 62 -9.07 4.37 -5.27
CA VAL A 62 -9.08 3.18 -6.11
C VAL A 62 -9.04 3.64 -7.56
N SER A 63 -8.05 3.19 -8.30
CA SER A 63 -7.85 3.55 -9.71
C SER A 63 -7.84 2.31 -10.58
N GLN A 64 -8.37 2.42 -11.80
CA GLN A 64 -8.12 1.44 -12.85
C GLN A 64 -6.76 1.77 -13.47
N VAL A 65 -5.94 0.74 -13.66
CA VAL A 65 -4.60 0.85 -14.25
C VAL A 65 -4.47 -0.02 -15.49
N ASP A 66 -3.52 0.30 -16.35
CA ASP A 66 -3.12 -0.58 -17.45
C ASP A 66 -2.09 -1.62 -17.00
N ALA A 67 -1.58 -2.43 -17.93
CA ALA A 67 -0.59 -3.47 -17.62
C ALA A 67 0.80 -2.90 -17.19
N ALA A 68 1.07 -1.63 -17.50
CA ALA A 68 2.25 -0.90 -17.05
C ALA A 68 2.04 -0.24 -15.68
N GLY A 69 0.85 -0.39 -15.07
CA GLY A 69 0.50 0.23 -13.81
C GLY A 69 0.11 1.69 -13.94
N ASP A 70 0.04 2.23 -15.15
CA ASP A 70 -0.31 3.62 -15.38
C ASP A 70 -1.81 3.83 -15.14
N GLN A 71 -2.14 4.89 -14.41
CA GLN A 71 -3.53 5.21 -14.08
C GLN A 71 -4.32 5.57 -15.34
N LEU A 72 -5.35 4.78 -15.63
CA LEU A 72 -6.31 5.05 -16.70
C LEU A 72 -7.46 5.93 -16.22
N ARG A 73 -8.01 5.64 -15.04
CA ARG A 73 -9.15 6.38 -14.47
C ARG A 73 -9.29 6.15 -12.97
N VAL A 74 -9.75 7.16 -12.25
CA VAL A 74 -10.15 7.00 -10.84
C VAL A 74 -11.53 6.35 -10.77
N MET A 75 -11.63 5.30 -9.97
CA MET A 75 -12.84 4.48 -9.77
C MET A 75 -13.60 4.87 -8.51
N TRP A 76 -12.89 5.27 -7.47
CA TRP A 76 -13.45 5.68 -6.19
C TRP A 76 -12.44 6.52 -5.42
N GLN A 77 -12.89 7.57 -4.74
CA GLN A 77 -12.00 8.40 -3.93
C GLN A 77 -12.69 8.90 -2.67
N LEU A 78 -12.06 8.67 -1.52
CA LEU A 78 -12.47 9.13 -0.21
C LEU A 78 -11.39 9.99 0.45
N GLN A 79 -11.81 10.93 1.29
CA GLN A 79 -10.95 11.74 2.15
C GLN A 79 -11.49 11.73 3.57
N ASN A 80 -10.59 11.60 4.55
CA ASN A 80 -10.94 11.69 5.96
C ASN A 80 -11.12 13.18 6.33
N ILE A 81 -12.24 13.53 6.96
CA ILE A 81 -12.55 14.90 7.41
C ILE A 81 -12.27 15.14 8.90
N ASP A 82 -12.07 14.08 9.68
CA ASP A 82 -11.72 14.14 11.10
C ASP A 82 -10.22 14.38 11.29
N ASP A 83 -9.76 15.54 10.84
CA ASP A 83 -8.38 16.04 11.05
C ASP A 83 -8.23 16.82 12.38
N ALA A 84 -9.32 17.09 13.11
CA ALA A 84 -9.25 18.00 14.24
C ALA A 84 -8.52 17.43 15.49
N LYS A 85 -8.33 16.11 15.60
CA LYS A 85 -7.64 15.44 16.73
C LYS A 85 -6.76 14.23 16.38
N GLY A 86 -6.58 13.92 15.09
CA GLY A 86 -5.46 13.11 14.58
C GLY A 86 -5.42 11.61 14.90
N GLN A 87 -6.53 10.86 14.97
CA GLN A 87 -6.47 9.41 15.29
C GLN A 87 -7.45 8.47 14.58
N SER A 88 -8.19 8.90 13.55
CA SER A 88 -9.12 7.98 12.87
C SER A 88 -8.35 6.87 12.16
N THR A 89 -8.35 5.70 12.79
CA THR A 89 -7.59 4.53 12.40
C THR A 89 -8.50 3.65 11.56
N LEU A 90 -8.23 3.57 10.26
CA LEU A 90 -9.00 2.74 9.34
C LEU A 90 -8.47 1.30 9.42
N THR A 91 -9.35 0.36 9.74
CA THR A 91 -8.98 -1.08 9.78
C THR A 91 -9.60 -1.85 8.64
N LYS A 92 -10.85 -1.55 8.27
CA LYS A 92 -11.55 -2.17 7.15
C LYS A 92 -12.36 -1.14 6.38
N LEU A 93 -12.52 -1.36 5.09
CA LEU A 93 -13.31 -0.54 4.20
C LEU A 93 -13.94 -1.41 3.11
N ALA A 94 -15.26 -1.47 3.08
CA ALA A 94 -15.98 -2.06 1.95
C ALA A 94 -15.98 -1.07 0.78
N TYR A 95 -15.71 -1.57 -0.43
CA TYR A 95 -15.71 -0.73 -1.62
C TYR A 95 -17.08 -0.07 -1.83
N GLY A 96 -17.07 1.23 -2.14
CA GLY A 96 -18.29 2.01 -2.34
C GLY A 96 -19.06 2.38 -1.06
N VAL A 97 -18.60 1.94 0.11
CA VAL A 97 -19.17 2.34 1.40
C VAL A 97 -18.34 3.48 1.98
N VAL A 98 -18.99 4.61 2.25
CA VAL A 98 -18.35 5.76 2.91
C VAL A 98 -18.39 5.54 4.42
N PRO A 99 -17.24 5.40 5.10
CA PRO A 99 -17.21 5.24 6.56
C PRO A 99 -17.49 6.57 7.27
N ASP A 100 -17.89 6.50 8.54
CA ASP A 100 -18.10 7.68 9.38
C ASP A 100 -16.81 8.51 9.50
N GLY A 101 -16.94 9.84 9.45
CA GLY A 101 -15.80 10.76 9.49
C GLY A 101 -15.04 10.87 8.17
N TRP A 102 -15.60 10.37 7.06
CA TRP A 102 -15.05 10.49 5.72
C TRP A 102 -16.04 11.14 4.75
N VAL A 103 -15.48 11.77 3.71
CA VAL A 103 -16.23 12.30 2.58
C VAL A 103 -15.83 11.60 1.30
N GLN A 104 -16.81 11.38 0.43
CA GLN A 104 -16.57 10.86 -0.90
C GLN A 104 -16.33 12.00 -1.87
N LEU A 105 -15.14 12.02 -2.47
CA LEU A 105 -14.76 12.98 -3.51
C LEU A 105 -15.19 12.48 -4.90
N ILE A 106 -15.09 11.18 -5.13
CA ILE A 106 -15.51 10.54 -6.38
C ILE A 106 -16.30 9.28 -6.03
N GLY A 107 -17.51 9.15 -6.57
CA GLY A 107 -18.38 8.00 -6.38
C GLY A 107 -17.81 6.70 -6.92
N ALA A 108 -18.04 5.61 -6.19
CA ALA A 108 -17.59 4.29 -6.61
C ALA A 108 -18.26 3.87 -7.92
N LYS A 109 -17.45 3.40 -8.85
CA LYS A 109 -17.90 2.86 -10.14
C LYS A 109 -17.74 1.34 -10.14
N ASP A 110 -18.56 0.65 -10.93
CA ASP A 110 -18.51 -0.80 -11.05
C ASP A 110 -17.14 -1.30 -11.49
N LEU A 111 -16.65 -2.32 -10.77
CA LEU A 111 -15.42 -3.01 -11.10
C LEU A 111 -15.70 -4.06 -12.18
N GLN A 112 -15.03 -3.92 -13.31
CA GLN A 112 -15.18 -4.80 -14.47
C GLN A 112 -14.26 -6.02 -14.34
N ALA A 113 -14.74 -7.16 -14.82
CA ALA A 113 -13.94 -8.38 -14.86
C ALA A 113 -12.70 -8.22 -15.75
N ASN A 114 -11.61 -8.89 -15.38
CA ASN A 114 -10.36 -8.92 -16.14
C ASN A 114 -9.73 -7.53 -16.38
N LYS A 115 -10.01 -6.57 -15.50
CA LYS A 115 -9.35 -5.25 -15.45
C LYS A 115 -8.51 -5.15 -14.19
N TYR A 116 -7.41 -4.42 -14.30
CA TYR A 116 -6.50 -4.18 -13.19
C TYR A 116 -6.85 -2.88 -12.46
N TYR A 117 -6.72 -2.94 -11.15
CA TYR A 117 -6.99 -1.85 -10.24
C TYR A 117 -5.85 -1.67 -9.26
N SER A 118 -5.67 -0.45 -8.77
CA SER A 118 -4.76 -0.14 -7.69
C SER A 118 -5.47 0.57 -6.54
N VAL A 119 -4.98 0.38 -5.32
CA VAL A 119 -5.33 1.18 -4.15
C VAL A 119 -4.12 2.02 -3.77
N ASN A 120 -4.27 3.35 -3.80
CA ASN A 120 -3.22 4.34 -3.52
C ASN A 120 -1.89 4.05 -4.27
N ASP A 121 -1.98 3.52 -5.49
CA ASP A 121 -0.83 3.10 -6.32
C ASP A 121 0.19 2.16 -5.62
N SER A 122 -0.27 1.44 -4.60
CA SER A 122 0.60 0.60 -3.75
C SER A 122 0.23 -0.87 -3.81
N TYR A 123 -1.05 -1.16 -4.02
CA TYR A 123 -1.61 -2.51 -4.03
C TYR A 123 -2.43 -2.73 -5.28
N TYR A 124 -2.23 -3.87 -5.95
CA TYR A 124 -2.87 -4.15 -7.23
C TYR A 124 -3.80 -5.34 -7.09
N PHE A 125 -4.94 -5.29 -7.77
CA PHE A 125 -5.90 -6.40 -7.80
C PHE A 125 -6.66 -6.46 -9.11
N THR A 126 -7.27 -7.59 -9.39
CA THR A 126 -8.20 -7.80 -10.51
C THR A 126 -9.48 -8.45 -10.02
N ARG A 127 -10.61 -8.13 -10.66
CA ARG A 127 -11.85 -8.88 -10.50
C ARG A 127 -11.78 -10.13 -11.38
N ASP A 128 -11.78 -11.28 -10.73
CA ASP A 128 -11.80 -12.58 -11.39
C ASP A 128 -13.24 -13.12 -11.39
N VAL A 129 -13.75 -13.53 -12.55
CA VAL A 129 -15.14 -14.02 -12.68
C VAL A 129 -15.33 -15.37 -11.98
N ALA A 130 -14.29 -16.20 -11.92
CA ALA A 130 -14.34 -17.53 -11.33
C ALA A 130 -14.03 -17.53 -9.82
N PHE A 131 -13.18 -16.60 -9.36
CA PHE A 131 -12.66 -16.60 -7.98
C PHE A 131 -13.01 -15.33 -7.17
N GLY A 132 -13.77 -14.40 -7.76
CA GLY A 132 -14.10 -13.11 -7.16
C GLY A 132 -12.99 -12.07 -7.38
N TYR A 133 -11.78 -12.34 -6.87
CA TYR A 133 -10.63 -11.43 -7.00
C TYR A 133 -9.29 -12.15 -6.92
N LYS A 134 -8.25 -11.46 -7.41
CA LYS A 134 -6.86 -11.82 -7.19
C LYS A 134 -6.06 -10.57 -6.82
N VAL A 135 -5.27 -10.66 -5.75
CA VAL A 135 -4.38 -9.60 -5.27
C VAL A 135 -2.97 -9.88 -5.78
N PHE A 136 -2.25 -8.81 -6.09
CA PHE A 136 -0.85 -8.84 -6.49
C PHE A 136 -0.07 -7.83 -5.65
N SER A 137 1.10 -8.25 -5.16
CA SER A 137 2.12 -7.28 -4.79
C SER A 137 2.53 -6.47 -6.02
N ARG A 138 3.05 -5.25 -5.81
CA ARG A 138 3.59 -4.42 -6.89
C ARG A 138 4.56 -5.18 -7.79
N LYS A 139 5.45 -5.97 -7.18
CA LYS A 139 6.41 -6.81 -7.90
C LYS A 139 5.71 -7.87 -8.75
N GLU A 140 4.80 -8.65 -8.17
CA GLU A 140 4.07 -9.71 -8.90
C GLU A 140 3.28 -9.14 -10.08
N PHE A 141 2.65 -7.99 -9.90
CA PHE A 141 1.92 -7.31 -10.95
C PHE A 141 2.82 -6.99 -12.16
N PHE A 142 4.00 -6.39 -11.92
CA PHE A 142 4.94 -6.08 -12.99
C PHE A 142 5.65 -7.31 -13.57
N ASP A 143 5.92 -8.32 -12.76
CA ASP A 143 6.50 -9.59 -13.22
C ASP A 143 5.52 -10.35 -14.14
N LEU A 144 4.22 -10.32 -13.86
CA LEU A 144 3.20 -10.93 -14.72
C LEU A 144 3.10 -10.21 -16.06
N ASN A 145 3.11 -8.88 -16.05
CA ASN A 145 2.90 -8.08 -17.25
C ASN A 145 4.18 -7.89 -18.10
N SER A 146 5.37 -8.13 -17.53
CA SER A 146 6.62 -8.11 -18.28
C SER A 146 6.86 -9.39 -19.10
N ARG A 147 6.28 -10.53 -18.71
CA ARG A 147 6.39 -11.82 -19.43
C ARG A 147 5.52 -11.92 -20.67
N GLY A 148 4.61 -10.97 -20.88
CA GLY A 148 3.71 -10.92 -22.04
C GLY A 148 4.21 -10.02 -23.17
N LYS A 149 5.45 -9.52 -23.11
CA LYS A 149 6.10 -8.71 -24.14
C LYS A 149 7.16 -9.51 -24.88
#